data_AF-A0A7S3Q6E0-F1
#
_entry.id   AF-A0A7S3Q6E0-F1
#
_cell.length_a   1.000
_cell.length_b   1.000
_cell.length_c   1.000
_cell.angle_alpha   90.00
_cell.angle_beta   90.00
_cell.angle_gamma   90.00
#
_symmetry.space_group_name_H-M   'P 1'
#
loop_
_entity.id
_entity.type
_entity.pdbx_description
1 polymer ?
#
loop_
_entity_poly.entity_id
_entity_poly.type
_entity_poly.pdbx_seq_one_letter_code
_entity_poly.pdbx_strand_id
1 'polypeptide(L)'
;AFDSCRSLRLMILPNDINLGNIAEGVVNHVEMIIIDTAINQIAENEGVEYETTSGGGHFVTDASLRQVNEWLIHHMDEAPFHKLCYNSSITTRHINDYLNEYGNDSARAIDTIHGMTPLHVLSMNPHAPADAIAAVLDVDMEVVFRLDGQGKTSLDYARDYNVGGLVALVNGLCNHRNA
;
A
#
# COMPACT_ATOMS: atom_id res chain seq x y z
N ALA A 1 -22.20 13.28 -9.68
CA ALA A 1 -22.34 12.43 -8.48
C ALA A 1 -21.45 12.86 -7.32
N PHE A 2 -20.27 13.45 -7.58
CA PHE A 2 -19.32 13.83 -6.51
C PHE A 2 -19.18 15.34 -6.31
N ASP A 3 -20.12 16.13 -6.83
CA ASP A 3 -20.05 17.59 -6.77
C ASP A 3 -20.06 18.05 -5.30
N SER A 4 -19.06 18.84 -4.90
CA SER A 4 -18.77 19.26 -3.52
C SER A 4 -18.12 18.21 -2.59
N CYS A 5 -17.65 17.05 -3.08
CA CYS A 5 -16.93 16.09 -2.25
C CYS A 5 -15.48 16.53 -1.99
N ARG A 6 -15.16 16.95 -0.76
CA ARG A 6 -13.84 17.52 -0.42
C ARG A 6 -12.74 16.48 -0.20
N SER A 7 -13.10 15.23 0.06
CA SER A 7 -12.17 14.12 0.29
C SER A 7 -12.87 12.82 -0.06
N LEU A 8 -12.27 12.05 -0.97
CA LEU A 8 -12.75 10.73 -1.37
C LEU A 8 -11.67 9.71 -1.02
N ARG A 9 -11.91 8.87 -0.01
CA ARG A 9 -10.88 7.93 0.50
C ARG A 9 -10.65 6.74 -0.43
N LEU A 10 -11.71 6.27 -1.08
CA LEU A 10 -11.64 5.11 -1.97
C LEU A 10 -12.58 5.32 -3.15
N MET A 11 -12.04 5.23 -4.36
CA MET A 11 -12.81 5.24 -5.60
C MET A 11 -12.56 3.94 -6.36
N ILE A 12 -13.59 3.13 -6.54
CA ILE A 12 -13.55 1.94 -7.39
C ILE A 12 -14.16 2.31 -8.74
N LEU A 13 -13.40 2.17 -9.83
CA LEU A 13 -13.84 2.55 -11.17
C LEU A 13 -13.87 1.33 -12.10
N PRO A 14 -15.01 1.04 -12.76
CA PRO A 14 -15.06 0.05 -13.84
C PRO A 14 -14.13 0.39 -15.01
N ASN A 15 -13.66 -0.66 -15.70
CA ASN A 15 -12.59 -0.59 -16.71
C ASN A 15 -12.90 0.27 -17.94
N ASP A 16 -14.16 0.61 -18.12
CA ASP A 16 -14.70 1.38 -19.23
C ASP A 16 -14.85 2.88 -18.91
N ILE A 17 -14.51 3.32 -17.68
CA ILE A 17 -14.54 4.73 -17.33
C ILE A 17 -13.35 5.48 -17.93
N ASN A 18 -13.65 6.34 -18.90
CA ASN A 18 -12.71 7.33 -19.40
C ASN A 18 -12.51 8.45 -18.36
N LEU A 19 -11.42 8.37 -17.61
CA LEU A 19 -11.00 9.38 -16.61
C LEU A 19 -10.87 10.80 -17.19
N GLY A 20 -10.67 10.94 -18.51
CA GLY A 20 -10.62 12.23 -19.19
C GLY A 20 -11.92 13.04 -19.08
N ASN A 21 -13.06 12.39 -18.82
CA ASN A 21 -14.36 13.05 -18.62
C ASN A 21 -14.67 13.39 -17.16
N ILE A 22 -13.84 12.93 -16.20
CA ILE A 22 -14.02 13.20 -14.77
C ILE A 22 -13.27 14.49 -14.36
N ALA A 23 -12.35 14.96 -15.20
CA ALA A 23 -11.52 16.11 -14.95
C ALA A 23 -12.09 17.39 -15.58
N GLU A 24 -13.07 18.00 -14.89
CA GLU A 24 -13.13 19.45 -14.71
C GLU A 24 -14.04 19.77 -13.51
N GLY A 25 -13.49 19.68 -12.30
CA GLY A 25 -14.04 20.39 -11.13
C GLY A 25 -14.39 19.60 -9.86
N VAL A 26 -14.20 18.28 -9.78
CA VAL A 26 -15.05 17.50 -8.86
C VAL A 26 -14.36 16.88 -7.62
N VAL A 27 -13.03 16.64 -7.59
CA VAL A 27 -12.39 16.05 -6.39
C VAL A 27 -11.01 16.64 -6.12
N ASN A 28 -10.82 17.24 -4.94
CA ASN A 28 -9.55 17.87 -4.55
C ASN A 28 -8.51 16.89 -3.97
N HIS A 29 -8.96 15.71 -3.51
CA HIS A 29 -8.11 14.72 -2.87
C HIS A 29 -8.73 13.32 -2.98
N VAL A 30 -8.02 12.41 -3.66
CA VAL A 30 -8.36 10.98 -3.72
C VAL A 30 -7.19 10.20 -3.10
N GLU A 31 -7.45 9.46 -2.02
CA GLU A 31 -6.39 8.69 -1.33
C GLU A 31 -6.02 7.41 -2.12
N MET A 32 -7.00 6.74 -2.75
CA MET A 32 -6.76 5.51 -3.51
C MET A 32 -7.81 5.31 -4.61
N ILE A 33 -7.35 5.05 -5.85
CA ILE A 33 -8.19 4.65 -6.98
C ILE A 33 -7.89 3.19 -7.30
N ILE A 34 -8.91 2.33 -7.23
CA ILE A 34 -8.79 0.92 -7.64
C ILE A 34 -9.56 0.75 -8.95
N ILE A 35 -8.85 0.36 -10.00
CA ILE A 35 -9.41 0.08 -11.33
C ILE A 35 -9.87 -1.37 -11.35
N ASP A 36 -11.06 -1.62 -11.87
CA ASP A 36 -11.80 -2.90 -11.88
C ASP A 36 -11.01 -4.12 -12.41
N THR A 37 -9.99 -3.94 -13.27
CA THR A 37 -9.06 -5.03 -13.62
C THR A 37 -8.27 -5.55 -12.43
N ALA A 38 -7.87 -4.66 -11.52
CA ALA A 38 -7.17 -5.05 -10.30
C ALA A 38 -8.11 -5.80 -9.35
N ILE A 39 -9.41 -5.43 -9.30
CA ILE A 39 -10.40 -6.12 -8.49
C ILE A 39 -10.62 -7.54 -9.00
N ASN A 40 -10.74 -7.73 -10.32
CA ASN A 40 -10.91 -9.07 -10.90
C ASN A 40 -9.69 -9.96 -10.66
N GLN A 41 -8.46 -9.43 -10.79
CA GLN A 41 -7.25 -10.19 -10.47
C GLN A 41 -7.12 -10.52 -8.98
N ILE A 42 -7.53 -9.61 -8.09
CA ILE A 42 -7.51 -9.82 -6.63
C ILE A 42 -8.55 -10.87 -6.23
N ALA A 43 -9.76 -10.77 -6.76
CA ALA A 43 -10.85 -11.69 -6.47
C ALA A 43 -10.61 -13.11 -7.03
N GLU A 44 -10.00 -13.23 -8.23
CA GLU A 44 -9.58 -14.52 -8.79
C GLU A 44 -8.49 -15.20 -7.95
N ASN A 45 -7.51 -14.43 -7.44
CA ASN A 45 -6.43 -14.97 -6.61
C ASN A 45 -6.92 -15.39 -5.21
N GLU A 46 -7.95 -14.74 -4.68
CA GLU A 46 -8.48 -14.96 -3.32
C GLU A 46 -9.74 -15.86 -3.28
N GLY A 47 -10.12 -16.45 -4.42
CA GLY A 47 -11.22 -17.43 -4.49
C GLY A 47 -12.62 -16.83 -4.29
N VAL A 48 -12.81 -15.54 -4.61
CA VAL A 48 -14.12 -14.90 -4.60
C VAL A 48 -14.92 -15.39 -5.80
N GLU A 49 -15.99 -16.15 -5.56
CA GLU A 49 -16.79 -16.75 -6.63
C GLU A 49 -17.55 -15.68 -7.43
N TYR A 50 -17.38 -15.72 -8.74
CA TYR A 50 -18.19 -14.99 -9.71
C TYR A 50 -19.17 -15.95 -10.37
N GLU A 51 -20.46 -15.60 -10.39
CA GLU A 51 -21.42 -16.34 -11.20
C GLU A 51 -21.26 -15.96 -12.67
N THR A 52 -20.81 -16.90 -13.49
CA THR A 52 -20.81 -16.78 -14.95
C THR A 52 -22.16 -17.19 -15.49
N THR A 53 -22.88 -16.25 -16.12
CA THR A 53 -24.07 -16.63 -16.91
C THR A 53 -23.62 -17.16 -18.27
N SER A 54 -24.43 -18.05 -18.85
CA SER A 54 -24.17 -18.78 -20.11
C SER A 54 -23.99 -17.90 -21.36
N GLY A 55 -23.90 -16.57 -21.22
CA GLY A 55 -23.68 -15.58 -22.27
C GLY A 55 -22.32 -14.89 -22.26
N GLY A 56 -21.39 -15.24 -21.35
CA GLY A 56 -20.00 -14.75 -21.38
C GLY A 56 -19.79 -13.30 -20.88
N GLY A 57 -20.79 -12.69 -20.24
CA GLY A 57 -20.63 -11.41 -19.55
C GLY A 57 -20.38 -11.62 -18.06
N HIS A 58 -19.27 -11.09 -17.54
CA HIS A 58 -19.04 -10.96 -16.10
C HIS A 58 -19.89 -9.80 -15.59
N PHE A 59 -20.86 -10.09 -14.73
CA PHE A 59 -21.59 -9.06 -13.98
C PHE A 59 -21.24 -9.22 -12.50
N VAL A 60 -20.89 -8.11 -11.86
CA VAL A 60 -20.62 -8.08 -10.42
C VAL A 60 -21.96 -8.11 -9.68
N THR A 61 -22.22 -9.16 -8.89
CA THR A 61 -23.44 -9.26 -8.09
C THR A 61 -23.35 -8.40 -6.82
N ASP A 62 -24.48 -8.02 -6.23
CA ASP A 62 -24.51 -7.33 -4.92
C ASP A 62 -23.81 -8.15 -3.82
N ALA A 63 -23.84 -9.49 -3.92
CA ALA A 63 -23.13 -10.38 -3.00
C ALA A 63 -21.61 -10.33 -3.21
N SER A 64 -21.14 -10.35 -4.46
CA SER A 64 -19.72 -10.19 -4.80
C SER A 64 -19.21 -8.81 -4.39
N LEU A 65 -20.00 -7.74 -4.62
CA LEU A 65 -19.67 -6.39 -4.13
C LEU A 65 -19.55 -6.35 -2.61
N ARG A 66 -20.44 -7.02 -1.89
CA ARG A 66 -20.38 -7.09 -0.43
C ARG A 66 -19.15 -7.85 0.06
N GLN A 67 -18.81 -8.98 -0.56
CA GLN A 67 -17.60 -9.73 -0.24
C GLN A 67 -16.32 -8.93 -0.53
N VAL A 68 -16.26 -8.25 -1.68
CA VAL A 68 -15.13 -7.36 -2.00
C VAL A 68 -15.05 -6.19 -1.02
N ASN A 69 -16.18 -5.61 -0.61
CA ASN A 69 -16.19 -4.54 0.39
C ASN A 69 -15.77 -5.03 1.78
N GLU A 70 -16.26 -6.20 2.22
CA GLU A 70 -15.85 -6.82 3.48
C GLU A 70 -14.37 -7.19 3.44
N TRP A 71 -13.87 -7.76 2.33
CA TRP A 71 -12.46 -8.03 2.10
C TRP A 71 -11.63 -6.75 2.12
N LEU A 72 -12.04 -5.69 1.41
CA LEU A 72 -11.35 -4.41 1.41
C LEU A 72 -11.29 -3.82 2.81
N ILE A 73 -12.37 -3.87 3.59
CA ILE A 73 -12.41 -3.38 4.97
C ILE A 73 -11.47 -4.20 5.86
N HIS A 74 -11.54 -5.53 5.80
CA HIS A 74 -10.69 -6.41 6.61
C HIS A 74 -9.21 -6.29 6.24
N HIS A 75 -8.90 -6.33 4.95
CA HIS A 75 -7.55 -6.14 4.44
C HIS A 75 -7.00 -4.76 4.79
N MET A 76 -7.89 -3.76 4.82
CA MET A 76 -7.55 -2.43 5.28
C MET A 76 -7.19 -2.39 6.78
N ASP A 77 -7.76 -3.26 7.60
CA ASP A 77 -7.51 -3.31 9.04
C ASP A 77 -6.33 -4.23 9.40
N GLU A 78 -5.90 -5.12 8.51
CA GLU A 78 -4.85 -6.11 8.77
C GLU A 78 -3.42 -5.54 8.78
N ALA A 79 -3.17 -4.45 8.06
CA ALA A 79 -1.83 -3.85 7.93
C ALA A 79 -1.81 -2.31 8.07
N PRO A 80 -2.27 -1.75 9.20
CA PRO A 80 -2.39 -0.31 9.41
C PRO A 80 -1.06 0.44 9.26
N PHE A 81 0.06 -0.17 9.67
CA PHE A 81 1.36 0.47 9.54
C PHE A 81 1.87 0.50 8.10
N HIS A 82 1.64 -0.55 7.31
CA HIS A 82 1.98 -0.58 5.87
C HIS A 82 1.23 0.52 5.10
N LYS A 83 -0.05 0.73 5.43
CA LYS A 83 -0.84 1.80 4.84
C LYS A 83 -0.31 3.18 5.16
N LEU A 84 0.07 3.39 6.42
CA LEU A 84 0.72 4.63 6.83
C LEU A 84 2.00 4.84 6.00
N CYS A 85 2.79 3.79 5.81
CA CYS A 85 4.02 3.84 5.01
C CYS A 85 3.78 4.14 3.52
N TYR A 86 2.63 3.76 2.96
CA TYR A 86 2.27 4.08 1.58
C TYR A 86 1.70 5.50 1.40
N ASN A 87 1.35 6.19 2.49
CA ASN A 87 0.74 7.51 2.42
C ASN A 87 1.68 8.55 1.78
N SER A 88 1.21 9.31 0.78
CA SER A 88 2.02 10.33 0.10
C SER A 88 2.41 11.51 0.99
N SER A 89 1.69 11.72 2.10
CA SER A 89 1.96 12.74 3.11
C SER A 89 2.63 12.16 4.36
N ILE A 90 3.27 10.99 4.22
CA ILE A 90 4.00 10.37 5.32
C ILE A 90 5.15 11.27 5.80
N THR A 91 5.37 11.28 7.11
CA THR A 91 6.47 12.01 7.75
C THR A 91 7.15 11.12 8.76
N THR A 92 8.40 11.42 9.12
CA THR A 92 9.12 10.73 10.20
C THR A 92 8.35 10.76 11.51
N ARG A 93 7.63 11.86 11.78
CA ARG A 93 6.78 11.99 12.97
C ARG A 93 5.68 10.95 12.99
N HIS A 94 4.97 10.76 11.87
CA HIS A 94 3.90 9.75 11.80
C HIS A 94 4.44 8.34 12.08
N ILE A 95 5.61 8.00 11.55
CA ILE A 95 6.28 6.71 11.82
C ILE A 95 6.57 6.55 13.32
N ASN A 96 7.20 7.55 13.92
CA ASN A 96 7.55 7.51 15.34
C ASN A 96 6.31 7.47 16.24
N ASP A 97 5.29 8.30 15.95
CA ASP A 97 4.03 8.33 16.71
C ASP A 97 3.37 6.95 16.67
N TYR A 98 3.34 6.30 15.50
CA TYR A 98 2.80 4.95 15.34
C TYR A 98 3.59 3.89 16.12
N LEU A 99 4.93 3.87 15.98
CA LEU A 99 5.79 2.91 16.68
C LEU A 99 5.72 3.08 18.22
N ASN A 100 5.55 4.31 18.70
CA ASN A 100 5.37 4.58 20.12
C ASN A 100 4.02 4.08 20.64
N GLU A 101 2.95 4.21 19.85
CA GLU A 101 1.60 3.80 20.22
C GLU A 101 1.39 2.28 20.15
N TYR A 102 1.90 1.64 19.09
CA TYR A 102 1.64 0.23 18.77
C TYR A 102 2.85 -0.69 18.98
N GLY A 103 4.00 -0.12 19.32
CA GLY A 103 5.22 -0.87 19.62
C GLY A 103 6.08 -1.19 18.40
N ASN A 104 7.38 -1.38 18.68
CA ASN A 104 8.43 -1.63 17.68
C ASN A 104 8.22 -2.90 16.85
N ASP A 105 7.52 -3.91 17.38
CA ASP A 105 7.23 -5.13 16.63
C ASP A 105 6.39 -4.87 15.37
N SER A 106 5.66 -3.74 15.33
CA SER A 106 4.94 -3.30 14.14
C SER A 106 5.86 -3.12 12.92
N ALA A 107 7.12 -2.72 13.10
CA ALA A 107 8.10 -2.57 12.02
C ALA A 107 8.46 -3.91 11.34
N ARG A 108 8.21 -5.03 12.02
CA ARG A 108 8.48 -6.40 11.55
C ARG A 108 7.25 -7.10 10.99
N ALA A 109 6.08 -6.48 11.11
CA ALA A 109 4.82 -7.06 10.63
C ALA A 109 4.96 -7.41 9.15
N ILE A 110 4.43 -8.57 8.76
CA ILE A 110 4.44 -9.03 7.37
C ILE A 110 2.99 -8.98 6.90
N ASP A 111 2.73 -8.32 5.78
CA ASP A 111 1.40 -8.38 5.17
C ASP A 111 1.16 -9.77 4.54
N THR A 112 -0.08 -10.20 4.59
CA THR A 112 -0.49 -11.55 4.18
C THR A 112 -0.49 -11.77 2.67
N ILE A 113 -0.55 -10.71 1.87
CA ILE A 113 -0.72 -10.80 0.41
C ILE A 113 0.63 -10.86 -0.30
N HIS A 114 1.50 -9.90 0.01
CA HIS A 114 2.77 -9.70 -0.67
C HIS A 114 3.95 -10.17 0.16
N GLY A 115 3.75 -10.51 1.43
CA GLY A 115 4.84 -10.90 2.32
C GLY A 115 5.79 -9.75 2.65
N MET A 116 5.34 -8.50 2.48
CA MET A 116 6.14 -7.29 2.66
C MET A 116 6.11 -6.83 4.11
N THR A 117 7.22 -6.22 4.52
CA THR A 117 7.29 -5.44 5.76
C THR A 117 6.91 -3.97 5.51
N PRO A 118 6.61 -3.18 6.54
CA PRO A 118 6.44 -1.73 6.41
C PRO A 118 7.63 -1.07 5.69
N LEU A 119 8.85 -1.55 5.90
CA LEU A 119 10.04 -1.00 5.23
C LEU A 119 10.02 -1.23 3.72
N HIS A 120 9.48 -2.35 3.22
CA HIS A 120 9.30 -2.56 1.78
C HIS A 120 8.33 -1.52 1.21
N VAL A 121 7.19 -1.35 1.87
CA VAL A 121 6.14 -0.43 1.44
C VAL A 121 6.63 1.02 1.47
N LEU A 122 7.35 1.40 2.53
CA LEU A 122 7.95 2.71 2.65
C LEU A 122 9.03 2.95 1.59
N SER A 123 9.81 1.91 1.25
CA SER A 123 10.85 1.97 0.20
C SER A 123 10.27 2.09 -1.22
N MET A 124 9.06 1.58 -1.44
CA MET A 124 8.31 1.79 -2.69
C MET A 124 7.68 3.18 -2.78
N ASN A 125 7.48 3.88 -1.67
CA ASN A 125 6.80 5.18 -1.65
C ASN A 125 7.79 6.29 -2.08
N PRO A 126 7.61 6.91 -3.27
CA PRO A 126 8.53 7.94 -3.76
C PRO A 126 8.44 9.25 -2.96
N HIS A 127 7.41 9.41 -2.12
CA HIS A 127 7.23 10.57 -1.26
C HIS A 127 7.76 10.38 0.16
N ALA A 128 8.15 9.15 0.53
CA ALA A 128 8.67 8.88 1.85
C ALA A 128 10.03 9.57 2.05
N PRO A 129 10.17 10.43 3.08
CA PRO A 129 11.45 11.08 3.34
C PRO A 129 12.48 10.07 3.85
N ALA A 130 13.76 10.32 3.54
CA ALA A 130 14.89 9.50 3.98
C ALA A 130 14.89 9.26 5.50
N ASP A 131 14.53 10.27 6.29
CA ASP A 131 14.48 10.15 7.75
C ASP A 131 13.36 9.22 8.24
N ALA A 132 12.25 9.10 7.50
CA ALA A 132 11.20 8.14 7.83
C ALA A 132 11.65 6.69 7.56
N ILE A 133 12.39 6.48 6.47
CA ILE A 133 13.04 5.19 6.16
C ILE A 133 14.03 4.81 7.27
N ALA A 134 14.89 5.77 7.66
CA ALA A 134 15.86 5.58 8.74
C ALA A 134 15.16 5.24 10.07
N ALA A 135 14.06 5.93 10.41
CA ALA A 135 13.33 5.65 11.64
C ALA A 135 12.78 4.22 11.71
N VAL A 136 12.31 3.65 10.60
CA VAL A 136 11.88 2.22 10.57
C VAL A 136 13.10 1.28 10.62
N LEU A 137 14.19 1.62 9.94
CA LEU A 137 15.42 0.82 9.94
C LEU A 137 16.08 0.75 11.32
N ASP A 138 16.08 1.85 12.08
CA ASP A 138 16.70 1.96 13.40
C ASP A 138 15.99 1.08 14.45
N VAL A 139 14.72 0.72 14.22
CA VAL A 139 13.97 -0.21 15.09
C VAL A 139 14.53 -1.62 14.99
N ASP A 140 14.76 -2.08 13.77
CA ASP A 140 15.35 -3.38 13.49
C ASP A 140 15.98 -3.38 12.11
N MET A 141 17.31 -3.44 12.06
CA MET A 141 18.01 -3.46 10.80
C MET A 141 17.82 -4.76 10.00
N GLU A 142 17.50 -5.88 10.63
CA GLU A 142 17.39 -7.16 9.91
C GLU A 142 16.27 -7.13 8.87
N VAL A 143 15.26 -6.25 9.05
CA VAL A 143 14.12 -6.11 8.14
C VAL A 143 14.52 -5.63 6.75
N VAL A 144 15.68 -4.98 6.60
CA VAL A 144 16.19 -4.53 5.29
C VAL A 144 16.63 -5.69 4.38
N PHE A 145 17.04 -6.81 4.97
CA PHE A 145 17.49 -8.01 4.26
C PHE A 145 16.37 -9.04 4.08
N ARG A 146 15.20 -8.80 4.68
CA ARG A 146 14.06 -9.70 4.53
C ARG A 146 13.59 -9.67 3.07
N LEU A 147 13.29 -10.86 2.55
CA LEU A 147 12.69 -11.03 1.25
C LEU A 147 11.17 -11.05 1.38
N ASP A 148 10.49 -10.39 0.45
CA ASP A 148 9.05 -10.48 0.29
C ASP A 148 8.62 -11.74 -0.50
N GLY A 149 7.33 -11.86 -0.81
CA GLY A 149 6.77 -12.95 -1.60
C GLY A 149 7.28 -13.01 -3.04
N GLN A 150 7.91 -11.94 -3.55
CA GLN A 150 8.56 -11.89 -4.87
C GLN A 150 10.06 -12.17 -4.81
N GLY A 151 10.61 -12.43 -3.62
CA GLY A 151 12.05 -12.60 -3.43
C GLY A 151 12.85 -11.31 -3.55
N LYS A 152 12.23 -10.15 -3.29
CA LYS A 152 12.86 -8.83 -3.31
C LYS A 152 13.05 -8.29 -1.90
N THR A 153 14.10 -7.49 -1.72
CA THR A 153 14.37 -6.78 -0.47
C THR A 153 13.86 -5.35 -0.50
N SER A 154 13.83 -4.68 0.65
CA SER A 154 13.53 -3.23 0.72
C SER A 154 14.55 -2.39 -0.08
N LEU A 155 15.81 -2.84 -0.19
CA LEU A 155 16.82 -2.19 -1.03
C LEU A 155 16.47 -2.23 -2.53
N ASP A 156 15.90 -3.34 -3.00
CA ASP A 156 15.49 -3.45 -4.41
C ASP A 156 14.40 -2.44 -4.74
N TYR A 157 13.41 -2.30 -3.87
CA TYR A 157 12.36 -1.30 -4.04
C TYR A 157 12.88 0.13 -3.90
N ALA A 158 13.73 0.42 -2.92
CA ALA A 158 14.29 1.76 -2.77
C ALA A 158 15.11 2.18 -4.00
N ARG A 159 15.87 1.25 -4.59
CA ARG A 159 16.61 1.48 -5.84
C ARG A 159 15.68 1.88 -6.99
N ASP A 160 14.55 1.21 -7.10
CA ASP A 160 13.67 1.34 -8.25
C ASP A 160 12.66 2.51 -8.09
N TYR A 161 12.32 2.90 -6.86
CA TYR A 161 11.23 3.85 -6.58
C TYR A 161 11.59 5.04 -5.66
N ASN A 162 12.55 4.91 -4.74
CA ASN A 162 12.89 5.95 -3.77
C ASN A 162 14.40 6.04 -3.52
N VAL A 163 15.11 6.73 -4.42
CA VAL A 163 16.58 6.89 -4.37
C VAL A 163 17.03 7.57 -3.07
N GLY A 164 16.25 8.51 -2.52
CA GLY A 164 16.54 9.14 -1.23
C GLY A 164 16.50 8.12 -0.07
N GLY A 165 15.48 7.26 -0.07
CA GLY A 165 15.39 6.13 0.84
C GLY A 165 16.52 5.12 0.67
N LEU A 166 16.95 4.83 -0.56
CA LEU A 166 18.09 3.93 -0.82
C LEU A 166 19.36 4.44 -0.14
N VAL A 167 19.66 5.74 -0.29
CA VAL A 167 20.81 6.36 0.36
C VAL A 167 20.71 6.23 1.89
N ALA A 168 19.52 6.43 2.46
CA ALA A 168 19.30 6.26 3.90
C ALA A 168 19.59 4.82 4.36
N LEU A 169 19.06 3.81 3.63
CA LEU A 169 19.29 2.40 3.93
C LEU A 169 20.78 2.04 3.87
N VAL A 170 21.47 2.44 2.80
CA VAL A 170 22.90 2.16 2.63
C VAL A 170 23.74 2.85 3.71
N ASN A 171 23.40 4.08 4.08
CA ASN A 171 24.08 4.81 5.15
C ASN A 171 23.87 4.13 6.51
N GLY A 172 22.63 3.73 6.84
CA GLY A 172 22.32 3.01 8.07
C GLY A 172 23.12 1.70 8.20
N LEU A 173 23.15 0.91 7.11
CA LEU A 173 23.92 -0.33 7.05
C LEU A 173 25.43 -0.12 7.20
N CYS A 174 25.98 0.91 6.55
CA CYS A 174 27.39 1.25 6.69
C CYS A 174 27.74 1.67 8.12
N ASN A 175 26.88 2.45 8.75
CA ASN A 175 27.11 2.98 10.09
C ASN A 175 27.04 1.88 11.17
N HIS A 176 26.08 0.97 11.09
CA HIS A 176 25.96 -0.10 12.06
C HIS A 176 27.07 -1.17 11.94
N ARG A 177 27.65 -1.36 10.75
CA ARG A 177 28.81 -2.26 10.61
C ARG A 177 30.06 -1.75 11.34
N ASN A 178 30.13 -0.47 11.65
CA ASN A 178 31.27 0.19 12.30
C ASN A 178 31.10 0.38 13.81
N ALA A 179 29.97 -0.04 14.38
CA ALA A 179 29.67 -0.01 15.83
C ALA A 179 29.95 -1.39 16.46
#